data_AF-A0A0K3BJX6-F1
#
_entry.id   AF-A0A0K3BJX6-F1
#
_cell.length_a   1.000
_cell.length_b   1.000
_cell.length_c   1.000
_cell.angle_alpha   90.00
_cell.angle_beta   90.00
_cell.angle_gamma   90.00
#
_symmetry.space_group_name_H-M   'P 1'
#
loop_
_entity.id
_entity.type
_entity.pdbx_description
1 polymer ?
#
loop_
_entity_poly.entity_id
_entity_poly.type
_entity_poly.pdbx_seq_one_letter_code
_entity_poly.pdbx_strand_id
1 'polypeptide(L)' 'MFVFDPRRHAILLVAGDKSGDWKGWYDENIPVAEARYDEHALGLEAKKD' A
#
# COMPACT_ATOMS: atom_id res chain seq x y z
N MET A 1 -3.69 -3.45 4.74
CA MET A 1 -2.62 -2.46 4.97
C MET A 1 -2.99 -1.14 4.32
N PHE A 2 -2.72 -0.03 5.00
CA PHE A 2 -2.93 1.31 4.47
C PHE A 2 -1.72 2.20 4.82
N VAL A 3 -1.58 3.29 4.09
CA VAL A 3 -0.58 4.34 4.33
C VAL A 3 -1.25 5.71 4.23
N PHE A 4 -0.69 6.72 4.90
CA PHE A 4 -1.05 8.11 4.62
C PHE A 4 -0.08 8.67 3.60
N ASP A 5 -0.59 9.23 2.51
CA ASP A 5 0.26 9.93 1.54
C ASP A 5 0.70 11.31 2.07
N PRO A 6 1.64 12.00 1.41
CA PRO A 6 2.07 13.34 1.81
C PRO A 6 0.96 14.40 1.85
N ARG A 7 -0.17 14.15 1.18
CA ARG A 7 -1.37 15.01 1.17
C ARG A 7 -2.34 14.65 2.31
N ARG A 8 -1.95 13.72 3.19
CA ARG A 8 -2.71 13.23 4.35
C ARG A 8 -3.96 12.44 3.97
N HIS A 9 -3.98 11.83 2.80
CA HIS A 9 -5.03 10.90 2.42
C HIS A 9 -4.67 9.48 2.85
N ALA A 10 -5.63 8.77 3.45
CA ALA A 10 -5.48 7.33 3.71
C ALA A 10 -5.67 6.55 2.41
N ILE A 11 -4.64 5.81 2.00
CA ILE A 11 -4.66 4.97 0.81
C ILE A 11 -4.67 3.51 1.26
N LEU A 12 -5.71 2.78 0.87
CA LEU A 12 -5.81 1.34 1.10
C LEU A 12 -4.95 0.62 0.05
N LEU A 13 -3.86 -0.01 0.49
CA LEU A 13 -2.92 -0.71 -0.38
C LEU A 13 -3.30 -2.18 -0.57
N VAL A 14 -3.77 -2.82 0.51
CA VAL A 14 -4.19 -4.23 0.53
C VAL A 14 -5.36 -4.39 1.49
N ALA A 15 -6.41 -5.08 1.05
CA ALA A 15 -7.48 -5.60 1.89
C ALA A 15 -7.43 -7.13 1.90
N GLY A 16 -8.01 -7.76 2.92
CA GLY A 16 -8.07 -9.22 3.01
C GLY A 16 -8.14 -9.70 4.46
N ASP A 17 -8.28 -11.01 4.61
CA ASP A 17 -8.23 -11.66 5.91
C ASP A 17 -6.82 -12.18 6.20
N LYS A 18 -6.29 -11.77 7.35
CA LYS A 18 -5.00 -12.23 7.88
C LYS A 18 -5.15 -13.26 8.99
N SER A 19 -6.38 -13.57 9.40
CA SER A 19 -6.65 -14.51 10.48
C SER A 19 -6.11 -15.90 10.16
N GLY A 20 -5.66 -16.64 11.17
CA GLY A 20 -5.16 -18.01 11.00
C GLY A 20 -3.73 -18.16 10.43
N ASP A 21 -3.25 -17.23 9.60
CA ASP A 21 -1.87 -17.21 9.10
C ASP A 21 -1.34 -15.79 8.90
N TRP A 22 -0.97 -15.14 10.01
CA TRP A 22 -0.47 -13.76 9.93
C TRP A 22 0.84 -13.67 9.17
N LYS A 23 1.73 -14.65 9.33
CA LYS A 23 3.07 -14.60 8.76
C LYS A 23 3.01 -14.76 7.24
N GLY A 24 2.35 -15.80 6.74
CA GLY A 24 2.18 -15.99 5.31
C GLY A 24 1.42 -14.84 4.67
N TRP A 25 0.41 -14.29 5.36
CA TRP A 25 -0.29 -13.11 4.88
C TRP A 25 0.65 -11.91 4.70
N TYR A 26 1.54 -11.62 5.66
CA TYR A 26 2.51 -10.52 5.52
C TYR A 26 3.57 -10.80 4.45
N ASP A 27 4.11 -12.02 4.41
CA ASP A 27 5.12 -12.41 3.41
C ASP A 27 4.58 -12.25 1.98
N GLU A 28 3.29 -12.53 1.76
CA GLU A 28 2.61 -12.34 0.47
C GLU A 28 2.22 -10.87 0.21
N ASN A 29 1.66 -10.18 1.20
CA ASN A 29 0.97 -8.92 0.97
C ASN A 29 1.86 -7.67 1.15
N ILE A 30 3.01 -7.77 1.81
CA ILE A 30 3.96 -6.64 1.93
C ILE A 30 4.49 -6.25 0.54
N PRO A 31 5.06 -7.16 -0.29
CA PRO A 31 5.58 -6.78 -1.61
C PRO A 31 4.52 -6.16 -2.52
N VAL A 32 3.28 -6.64 -2.41
CA VAL A 32 2.14 -6.09 -3.16
C VAL A 32 1.79 -4.67 -2.69
N ALA A 33 1.83 -4.43 -1.37
CA ALA A 33 1.58 -3.10 -0.82
C ALA A 33 2.68 -2.10 -1.22
N GLU A 34 3.95 -2.53 -1.22
CA GLU A 34 5.10 -1.73 -1.66
C GLU A 34 4.95 -1.31 -3.13
N ALA A 35 4.70 -2.27 -4.03
CA ALA A 35 4.53 -1.98 -5.46
C ALA A 35 3.40 -0.97 -5.74
N ARG A 36 2.27 -1.11 -5.04
CA ARG A 36 1.14 -0.17 -5.16
C ARG A 36 1.46 1.22 -4.60
N TYR A 37 2.27 1.29 -3.55
CA TYR A 37 2.69 2.57 -3.00
C TYR A 37 3.66 3.29 -3.96
N ASP A 38 4.59 2.56 -4.57
CA ASP A 38 5.50 3.13 -5.57
C ASP A 38 4.74 3.70 -6.77
N GLU A 39 3.73 2.98 -7.27
CA GLU A 39 2.84 3.46 -8.33
C GLU A 39 2.09 4.74 -7.92
N HIS A 40 1.52 4.77 -6.70
CA HIS A 40 0.85 5.96 -6.17
C HIS A 40 1.80 7.15 -6.05
N ALA A 41 3.03 6.92 -5.57
CA ALA A 41 4.04 7.96 -5.41
C ALA A 41 4.46 8.58 -6.76
N LEU A 42 4.69 7.76 -7.79
CA LEU A 42 4.96 8.26 -9.15
C LEU A 42 3.79 9.10 -9.69
N GLY A 43 2.56 8.65 -9.46
CA GLY A 43 1.36 9.39 -9.83
C GLY A 43 1.17 10.71 -9.07
N LEU A 44 1.74 10.84 -7.87
CA LEU A 44 1.76 12.10 -7.12
C LEU A 44 2.81 13.08 -7.65
N GLU A 45 4.00 12.60 -8.01
CA GLU A 45 5.04 13.45 -8.61
C GLU A 45 4.60 14.02 -9.96
N ALA A 46 4.00 13.20 -10.83
CA ALA A 46 3.51 13.64 -12.14
C ALA A 46 2.37 14.69 -12.08
N LYS A 47 1.71 14.86 -10.92
CA LYS A 47 0.62 15.83 -10.72
C LYS A 47 1.09 17.13 -10.06
N LYS A 48 2.39 17.27 -9.78
CA LYS A 48 2.97 18.50 -9.23
C LYS A 48 3.34 19.53 -10.32
N ASP A 49 3.38 19.10 -11.58
CA ASP A 49 3.59 19.93 -12.77
C ASP A 49 2.27 20.51 -13.32
#